data_AF-A0A2D5IML0-F1
#
_entry.id   AF-A0A2D5IML0-F1
#
_cell.length_a   1.000
_cell.length_b   1.000
_cell.length_c   1.000
_cell.angle_alpha   90.00
_cell.angle_beta   90.00
_cell.angle_gamma   90.00
#
_symmetry.space_group_name_H-M   'P 1'
#
loop_
_entity.id
_entity.type
_entity.pdbx_description
1 polymer ?
#
loop_
_entity_poly.entity_id
_entity_poly.type
_entity_poly.pdbx_seq_one_letter_code
_entity_poly.pdbx_strand_id
1 'polypeptide(L)'
;MTGQEPKSIMRSLGEFVGHVAKGIRTDPSAPKTTEVRREVETERRGDVVLRRTTIEEVEMPADRPPDPKADPPAGTNDDSSSEH
;
A
#
# COMPACT_ATOMS: atom_id res chain seq x y z
N MET A 1 10.96 -27.46 -2.28
CA MET A 1 10.53 -26.99 -0.96
C MET A 1 11.63 -26.06 -0.43
N THR A 2 11.41 -24.74 -0.45
CA THR A 2 12.41 -23.76 -0.01
C THR A 2 12.44 -23.69 1.51
N GLY A 3 13.52 -24.19 2.12
CA GLY A 3 13.75 -24.06 3.56
C GLY A 3 14.10 -22.61 3.90
N GLN A 4 13.14 -21.88 4.47
CA GLN A 4 13.42 -20.59 5.10
C GLN A 4 14.08 -20.91 6.45
N GLU A 5 15.40 -20.69 6.56
CA GLU A 5 16.07 -20.80 7.86
C GLU A 5 15.41 -19.83 8.87
N PRO A 6 15.12 -20.28 10.10
CA PRO A 6 14.49 -19.44 11.09
C PRO A 6 15.39 -18.24 11.39
N LYS A 7 14.83 -17.03 11.24
CA LYS A 7 15.53 -15.78 11.49
C LYS A 7 16.11 -15.79 12.91
N SER A 8 17.38 -15.42 13.05
CA SER A 8 18.02 -15.24 14.35
C SER A 8 17.22 -14.24 15.22
N ILE A 9 17.11 -14.53 16.51
CA ILE A 9 16.37 -13.73 17.51
C ILE A 9 16.78 -12.25 17.45
N MET A 10 18.08 -11.96 17.30
CA MET A 10 18.60 -10.59 17.18
C MET A 10 18.09 -9.87 15.92
N ARG A 11 17.94 -10.60 14.82
CA ARG A 11 17.39 -10.07 13.56
C ARG A 11 15.91 -9.72 13.73
N SER A 12 15.14 -10.58 14.39
CA SER A 12 13.72 -10.35 14.68
C SER A 12 13.49 -9.16 15.62
N LEU A 13 14.36 -9.00 16.63
CA LEU A 13 14.29 -7.87 17.56
C LEU A 13 14.64 -6.53 16.88
N GLY A 14 15.67 -6.52 16.03
CA GLY A 14 16.01 -5.35 15.22
C GLY A 14 14.87 -4.95 14.27
N GLU A 15 14.23 -5.93 13.61
CA GLU A 15 13.06 -5.69 12.75
C GLU A 15 11.89 -5.10 13.56
N PHE A 16 11.63 -5.61 14.77
CA PHE A 16 10.57 -5.11 15.64
C PHE A 16 10.78 -3.64 16.04
N VAL A 17 11.96 -3.30 16.56
CA VAL A 17 12.27 -1.90 16.95
C VAL A 17 12.26 -0.97 15.73
N GLY A 18 12.74 -1.47 14.58
CA GLY A 18 12.67 -0.75 13.31
C GLY A 18 11.24 -0.41 12.89
N HIS A 19 10.30 -1.34 13.04
CA HIS A 19 8.88 -1.09 12.74
C HIS A 19 8.25 -0.06 13.70
N VAL A 20 8.56 -0.13 15.00
CA VAL A 20 8.04 0.84 15.98
C VAL A 20 8.58 2.25 15.68
N ALA A 21 9.89 2.36 15.45
CA ALA A 21 10.52 3.64 15.11
C ALA A 21 9.98 4.22 13.79
N LYS A 22 9.71 3.36 12.81
CA LYS A 22 9.07 3.75 11.55
C LYS A 22 7.65 4.26 11.78
N GLY A 23 6.85 3.57 12.60
CA GLY A 23 5.48 3.99 12.91
C GLY A 23 5.40 5.35 13.59
N ILE A 24 6.33 5.67 14.49
CA ILE A 24 6.38 6.98 15.18
C ILE A 24 6.77 8.11 14.22
N ARG A 25 7.66 7.81 13.26
CA ARG A 25 8.18 8.83 12.31
C ARG A 25 7.30 9.02 11.08
N THR A 26 6.44 8.05 10.77
CA THR A 26 5.56 8.11 9.60
C THR A 26 4.36 8.97 9.96
N ASP A 27 4.11 10.02 9.18
CA ASP A 27 2.86 10.78 9.27
C ASP A 27 1.72 9.91 8.72
N PRO A 28 0.75 9.47 9.56
CA PRO A 28 -0.36 8.65 9.11
C PRO A 28 -1.37 9.42 8.26
N SER A 29 -1.32 10.76 8.31
CA SER A 29 -2.19 11.64 7.52
C SER A 29 -1.61 11.94 6.14
N ALA A 30 -0.36 11.52 5.88
CA ALA A 30 0.24 11.68 4.58
C ALA A 30 -0.43 10.73 3.56
N PRO A 31 -0.77 11.22 2.36
CA PRO A 31 -1.28 10.36 1.30
C PRO A 31 -0.24 9.30 0.92
N LYS A 32 -0.71 8.08 0.69
CA LYS A 32 0.16 6.96 0.32
C LYS A 32 0.19 6.81 -1.20
N THR A 33 1.26 7.28 -1.82
CA THR A 33 1.51 7.11 -3.25
C THR A 33 2.15 5.75 -3.52
N THR A 34 1.56 4.97 -4.42
CA THR A 34 2.11 3.69 -4.89
C THR A 34 2.26 3.72 -6.39
N GLU A 35 3.48 3.53 -6.89
CA GLU A 35 3.74 3.33 -8.31
C GLU A 35 3.14 1.98 -8.76
N VAL A 36 2.20 2.04 -9.71
CA VAL A 36 1.50 0.86 -10.23
C VAL A 36 2.09 0.35 -11.53
N ARG A 37 2.71 1.23 -12.32
CA ARG A 37 3.35 0.86 -13.58
C ARG A 37 4.50 1.78 -13.91
N ARG A 38 5.58 1.16 -14.41
CA ARG A 38 6.70 1.86 -15.04
C ARG A 38 6.86 1.36 -16.47
N GLU A 39 6.93 2.28 -17.40
CA GLU A 39 7.25 1.97 -18.80
C GLU A 39 8.39 2.86 -19.27
N VAL A 40 9.38 2.25 -19.93
CA VAL A 40 10.52 2.96 -20.48
C VAL A 40 10.58 2.71 -21.98
N GLU A 41 10.34 3.76 -22.75
CA GLU A 41 10.42 3.74 -24.21
C GLU A 41 11.74 4.37 -24.63
N THR A 42 12.46 3.72 -25.54
CA THR A 42 13.67 4.29 -26.15
C THR A 42 13.51 4.30 -27.66
N GLU A 43 13.58 5.49 -28.26
CA GLU A 43 13.40 5.70 -29.70
C GLU A 43 14.62 6.43 -30.27
N ARG A 44 15.11 5.99 -31.43
CA ARG A 44 16.12 6.75 -32.18
C ARG A 44 15.43 7.63 -33.21
N ARG A 45 15.70 8.94 -33.16
CA ARG A 45 15.22 9.91 -34.16
C ARG A 45 16.42 10.59 -34.79
N GLY A 46 16.77 10.16 -36.00
CA GLY A 46 17.95 10.67 -36.70
C GLY A 46 19.23 10.38 -35.91
N ASP A 47 19.89 11.43 -35.44
CA ASP A 47 21.15 11.42 -34.69
C ASP A 47 20.95 11.38 -33.15
N VAL A 48 19.72 11.49 -32.65
CA VAL A 48 19.43 11.48 -31.21
C VAL A 48 18.73 10.22 -30.73
N VAL A 49 18.95 9.89 -29.46
CA VAL A 49 18.22 8.86 -28.73
C VAL A 49 17.27 9.52 -27.73
N LEU A 50 15.98 9.36 -27.94
CA LEU A 50 14.93 9.78 -27.02
C LEU A 50 14.64 8.63 -26.04
N ARG A 51 14.72 8.91 -24.74
CA ARG A 51 14.27 7.99 -23.70
C ARG A 51 13.13 8.62 -22.91
N ARG A 52 11.95 8.00 -22.98
CA ARG A 52 10.76 8.40 -22.22
C ARG A 52 10.54 7.40 -21.09
N THR A 53 10.16 7.90 -19.92
CA THR A 53 9.71 7.07 -18.80
C THR A 53 8.32 7.52 -18.40
N THR A 54 7.35 6.61 -18.48
CA THR A 54 5.99 6.81 -17.99
C THR A 54 5.87 6.09 -16.65
N ILE A 55 5.45 6.83 -15.63
CA ILE A 55 5.20 6.32 -14.29
C ILE A 55 3.71 6.54 -14.01
N GLU A 56 2.99 5.47 -13.78
CA GLU A 56 1.60 5.53 -13.29
C GLU A 56 1.63 5.33 -11.78
N GLU A 57 1.02 6.25 -11.05
CA GLU A 57 0.92 6.20 -9.59
C GLU A 57 -0.54 6.26 -9.17
N VAL A 58 -0.86 5.55 -8.08
CA VAL A 58 -2.13 5.68 -7.38
C VAL A 58 -1.85 6.32 -6.03
N GLU A 59 -2.50 7.45 -5.80
CA GLU A 59 -2.52 8.12 -4.51
C GLU A 59 -3.72 7.60 -3.71
N MET A 60 -3.46 6.96 -2.57
CA MET A 60 -4.51 6.56 -1.65
C MET A 60 -4.66 7.64 -0.56
N PRO A 61 -5.91 8.02 -0.23
CA PRO A 61 -6.14 8.90 0.91
C PRO A 61 -5.61 8.23 2.17
N ALA A 62 -5.12 9.05 3.10
CA ALA A 62 -4.69 8.58 4.41
C ALA A 62 -5.79 7.74 5.07
N ASP A 63 -5.41 6.63 5.69
CA ASP A 63 -6.31 5.81 6.51
C ASP A 63 -6.79 6.69 7.68
N ARG A 64 -8.00 7.24 7.57
CA ARG A 64 -8.64 7.91 8.70
C ARG A 64 -8.93 6.81 9.74
N PRO A 65 -8.39 6.91 10.97
CA PRO A 65 -8.78 5.98 12.02
C PRO A 65 -10.31 6.04 12.19
N PRO A 66 -10.99 4.90 12.42
CA PRO A 66 -12.43 4.89 12.60
C PRO A 66 -12.81 5.86 13.72
N ASP A 67 -13.68 6.81 13.41
CA ASP A 67 -14.13 7.81 14.36
C ASP A 67 -14.88 7.07 15.48
N PRO A 68 -14.44 7.13 16.75
CA PRO A 68 -15.07 6.37 17.84
C PRO A 68 -16.52 6.81 18.13
N LYS A 69 -16.99 7.89 17.49
CA LYS A 69 -18.38 8.37 17.53
C LYS A 69 -19.17 8.10 16.26
N ALA A 70 -18.59 7.45 15.25
CA ALA A 70 -19.34 7.02 14.10
C ALA A 70 -20.31 5.92 14.54
N ASP A 71 -21.60 6.16 14.36
CA ASP A 71 -22.62 5.13 14.53
C ASP A 71 -22.23 3.92 13.69
N PRO A 72 -22.41 2.68 14.19
CA PRO A 72 -22.12 1.49 13.41
C PRO A 72 -22.89 1.57 12.09
N PRO A 73 -22.27 1.19 10.95
CA PRO A 73 -22.98 1.18 9.68
C PRO A 73 -24.25 0.36 9.87
N ALA A 74 -25.40 0.98 9.58
CA ALA A 74 -26.70 0.34 9.71
C ALA A 74 -26.62 -1.01 8.98
N GLY A 75 -26.68 -2.10 9.74
CA GLY A 75 -26.71 -3.44 9.17
C GLY A 75 -27.88 -3.50 8.22
N THR A 76 -27.61 -3.62 6.93
CA THR A 76 -28.61 -3.99 5.94
C THR A 76 -28.96 -5.44 6.24
N ASN A 77 -29.97 -5.65 7.07
CA ASN A 77 -30.66 -6.92 7.12
C ASN A 77 -31.37 -7.07 5.77
N ASP A 78 -30.69 -7.69 4.80
CA ASP A 78 -31.34 -8.28 3.64
C ASP A 78 -32.14 -9.48 4.14
N ASP A 79 -33.30 -9.20 4.72
CA ASP A 79 -34.36 -10.17 4.93
C ASP A 79 -35.04 -10.41 3.57
N SER A 80 -34.38 -11.20 2.73
CA SER A 80 -35.00 -11.76 1.53
C SER A 80 -36.02 -12.81 1.95
N SER A 81 -37.20 -12.34 2.36
CA SER A 81 -38.42 -13.13 2.30
C SER A 81 -38.75 -13.40 0.82
N SER A 82 -38.26 -14.52 0.29
CA SER A 82 -38.80 -15.13 -0.93
C SER A 82 -39.63 -16.36 -0.56
N GLU A 83 -40.92 -16.21 -0.85
CA GLU A 83 -42.03 -17.17 -0.92
C GLU A 83 -41.68 -18.67 -1.00
N HIS A 84 -42.40 -19.48 -0.21
CA HIS A 84 -42.96 -20.76 -0.69
C HIS A 84 -44.29 -21.10 0.00
#